data_AF-A0A397V2N9-F1
#
_entry.id   AF-A0A397V2N9-F1
#
_cell.length_a   1.000
_cell.length_b   1.000
_cell.length_c   1.000
_cell.angle_alpha   90.00
_cell.angle_beta   90.00
_cell.angle_gamma   90.00
#
_symmetry.space_group_name_H-M   'P 1'
#
loop_
_entity.id
_entity.type
_entity.pdbx_description
1 polymer ?
#
loop_
_entity_poly.entity_id
_entity_poly.type
_entity_poly.pdbx_seq_one_letter_code
_entity_poly.pdbx_strand_id
1 'polypeptide(L)'
;MILKFFEKLSNSYLELNDEEDFNIIIDVNESPNTKIFRAHSIVLKYRSLYFHNELSNINSVENNVKTVNLNMFLPNNLKSLSISLENLDNLFIFNLMLIACELLFEELTECLEAFLIIDR
;
A
#
# COMPACT_ATOMS: atom_id res chain seq x y z
N MET A 1 -22.67 -2.09 -21.45
CA MET A 1 -22.06 -0.74 -21.39
C MET A 1 -21.69 -0.36 -19.96
N ILE A 2 -21.02 -1.27 -19.26
CA ILE A 2 -20.63 -1.12 -17.84
C ILE A 2 -19.10 -1.20 -17.70
N LEU A 3 -18.46 -2.04 -18.52
CA LEU A 3 -17.01 -2.23 -18.58
C LEU A 3 -16.19 -0.93 -18.82
N LYS A 4 -16.57 -0.10 -19.79
CA LYS A 4 -15.84 1.16 -20.08
C LYS A 4 -15.93 2.20 -18.96
N PHE A 5 -16.99 2.19 -18.17
CA PHE A 5 -17.16 3.14 -17.06
C PHE A 5 -16.30 2.74 -15.87
N PHE A 6 -16.28 1.45 -15.52
CA PHE A 6 -15.41 0.94 -14.45
C PHE A 6 -13.93 1.06 -14.80
N GLU A 7 -13.54 0.81 -16.05
CA GLU A 7 -12.15 0.99 -16.49
C GLU A 7 -11.71 2.45 -16.35
N LYS A 8 -12.53 3.39 -16.83
CA LYS A 8 -12.25 4.83 -16.68
C LYS A 8 -12.20 5.26 -15.21
N LEU A 9 -13.13 4.76 -14.39
CA LEU A 9 -13.14 5.04 -12.96
C LEU A 9 -11.90 4.48 -12.26
N SER A 10 -11.50 3.24 -12.58
CA SER A 10 -10.30 2.62 -12.04
C SER A 10 -9.04 3.41 -12.40
N ASN A 11 -8.94 3.89 -13.64
CA ASN A 11 -7.82 4.73 -14.06
C ASN A 11 -7.79 6.06 -13.31
N SER A 12 -8.94 6.71 -13.10
CA SER A 12 -9.01 7.92 -12.27
C SER A 12 -8.65 7.67 -10.80
N TYR A 13 -8.91 6.48 -10.27
CA TYR A 13 -8.40 6.09 -8.94
C TYR A 13 -6.90 5.81 -8.93
N LEU A 14 -6.33 5.30 -10.03
CA LEU A 14 -4.88 5.13 -10.15
C LEU A 14 -4.16 6.47 -10.26
N GLU A 15 -4.79 7.49 -10.86
CA GLU A 15 -4.28 8.87 -10.87
C GLU A 15 -4.21 9.47 -9.45
N LEU A 16 -5.01 8.96 -8.49
CA LEU A 16 -4.87 9.32 -7.07
C LEU A 16 -3.62 8.70 -6.43
N ASN A 17 -2.84 7.83 -7.10
CA ASN A 17 -1.53 7.44 -6.57
C ASN A 17 -0.44 8.49 -6.83
N ASP A 18 -0.75 9.59 -7.53
CA ASP A 18 0.18 10.70 -7.66
C ASP A 18 0.38 11.39 -6.30
N GLU A 19 1.58 11.94 -6.08
CA GLU A 19 2.00 12.63 -4.85
C GLU A 19 1.26 13.96 -4.61
N GLU A 20 0.13 14.20 -5.29
CA GLU A 20 -0.72 15.38 -5.18
C GLU A 20 -1.89 15.12 -4.21
N ASP A 21 -2.32 16.16 -3.49
CA ASP A 21 -3.42 16.12 -2.50
C ASP A 21 -3.32 15.02 -1.42
N PHE A 22 -2.12 14.50 -1.18
CA PHE A 22 -1.88 13.55 -0.10
C PHE A 22 -2.25 14.18 1.24
N ASN A 23 -2.82 13.38 2.12
CA ASN A 23 -3.18 13.81 3.48
C ASN A 23 -2.62 12.87 4.55
N ILE A 24 -1.78 11.93 4.14
CA ILE A 24 -1.03 11.06 5.02
C ILE A 24 0.40 10.86 4.50
N ILE A 25 1.35 10.89 5.42
CA ILE A 25 2.74 10.47 5.27
C ILE A 25 2.92 9.16 6.03
N ILE A 26 3.45 8.14 5.36
CA ILE A 26 3.88 6.89 5.98
C ILE A 26 5.41 6.93 6.02
N ASP A 27 5.96 7.04 7.22
CA ASP A 27 7.39 6.98 7.46
C ASP A 27 7.76 5.56 7.87
N VAL A 28 8.56 4.88 7.05
CA VAL A 28 9.03 3.53 7.33
C VAL A 28 10.46 3.60 7.81
N ASN A 29 10.61 3.43 9.12
CA ASN A 29 11.87 3.52 9.84
C ASN A 29 12.65 2.20 9.72
N GLU A 30 13.26 1.99 8.56
CA GLU A 30 14.21 0.91 8.35
C GLU A 30 15.65 1.45 8.51
N SER A 31 16.37 1.06 9.56
CA SER A 31 17.76 1.50 9.73
C SER A 31 18.66 0.84 8.67
N PRO A 32 19.51 1.58 7.92
CA PRO A 32 19.85 3.00 8.05
C PRO A 32 19.07 3.97 7.12
N ASN A 33 18.14 3.47 6.31
CA ASN A 33 17.43 4.24 5.29
C ASN A 33 15.93 4.38 5.60
N THR A 34 15.51 5.55 6.07
CA THR A 34 14.08 5.86 6.19
C THR A 34 13.46 6.01 4.79
N LYS A 35 12.29 5.39 4.59
CA LYS A 35 11.50 5.55 3.36
C LYS A 35 10.21 6.28 3.69
N ILE A 36 9.94 7.35 2.95
CA ILE A 36 8.74 8.15 3.12
C ILE A 36 7.82 7.87 1.93
N PHE A 37 6.58 7.48 2.23
CA PHE A 37 5.51 7.34 1.24
C PHE A 37 4.42 8.36 1.51
N ARG A 38 3.87 8.95 0.44
CA ARG A 38 2.71 9.82 0.51
C ARG A 38 1.51 9.11 -0.08
N ALA A 39 0.36 9.27 0.56
CA ALA A 39 -0.86 8.57 0.15
C ALA A 39 -2.13 9.32 0.59
N HIS A 40 -3.27 8.72 0.30
CA HIS A 40 -4.59 9.20 0.71
C HIS A 40 -5.15 8.27 1.78
N SER A 41 -5.36 8.83 2.98
CA SER A 41 -5.82 8.10 4.16
C SER A 41 -7.11 7.33 3.92
N ILE A 42 -8.04 7.87 3.11
CA ILE A 42 -9.31 7.19 2.82
C ILE A 42 -9.11 5.89 2.07
N VAL A 43 -8.18 5.85 1.11
CA VAL A 43 -7.87 4.64 0.34
C VAL A 43 -7.30 3.58 1.28
N LEU A 44 -6.32 3.95 2.12
CA LEU A 44 -5.72 3.04 3.09
C LEU A 44 -6.74 2.48 4.09
N LYS A 45 -7.65 3.32 4.63
CA LYS A 45 -8.70 2.90 5.57
C LYS A 45 -9.67 1.86 5.00
N TYR A 46 -9.90 1.88 3.69
CA TYR A 46 -10.77 0.90 3.02
C TYR A 46 -10.03 -0.34 2.55
N ARG A 47 -8.70 -0.27 2.36
CA ARG A 47 -7.89 -1.38 1.86
C ARG A 47 -7.22 -2.20 2.96
N SER A 48 -7.04 -1.63 4.14
CA SER A 48 -6.31 -2.26 5.24
C SER A 48 -6.99 -1.99 6.58
N LEU A 49 -7.26 -3.07 7.32
CA LEU A 49 -7.80 -2.98 8.67
C LEU A 49 -6.80 -2.34 9.64
N TYR A 50 -5.50 -2.57 9.42
CA TYR A 50 -4.44 -1.91 10.18
C TYR A 50 -4.55 -0.39 10.06
N PHE A 51 -4.55 0.13 8.83
CA PHE A 51 -4.67 1.57 8.59
C PHE A 51 -6.02 2.12 9.01
N HIS A 52 -7.11 1.34 8.88
CA HIS A 52 -8.42 1.72 9.39
C HIS A 52 -8.37 2.07 10.88
N ASN A 53 -7.76 1.19 11.67
CA ASN A 53 -7.65 1.34 13.11
C ASN A 53 -6.65 2.45 13.46
N GLU A 54 -5.45 2.42 12.87
CA GLU A 54 -4.38 3.38 13.13
C GLU A 54 -4.83 4.83 12.84
N LEU A 55 -5.45 5.06 11.68
CA LEU A 55 -5.87 6.40 11.26
C LEU A 55 -7.15 6.91 11.92
N SER A 56 -7.85 6.06 12.67
CA SER A 56 -8.99 6.47 13.49
C SER A 56 -8.56 7.01 14.85
N ASN A 57 -7.37 6.64 15.31
CA ASN A 57 -6.78 7.13 16.57
C ASN A 57 -5.92 8.39 16.38
N ILE A 58 -5.51 8.70 15.15
CA ILE A 58 -4.70 9.87 14.84
C ILE A 58 -5.57 11.13 14.73
N ASN A 59 -5.45 12.00 15.74
CA ASN A 59 -5.88 13.40 15.67
C ASN A 59 -4.99 14.12 14.66
N SER A 60 -5.58 14.90 13.74
CA SER A 60 -4.81 15.66 12.74
C SER A 60 -3.78 16.55 13.42
N VAL A 61 -2.50 16.36 13.10
CA VAL A 61 -1.40 17.25 13.50
C VAL A 61 -1.15 18.24 12.36
N GLU A 62 -0.42 19.32 12.66
CA GLU A 62 -0.01 20.46 11.82
C GLU A 62 -0.22 20.30 10.31
N ASN A 63 -0.83 21.32 9.70
CA ASN A 63 -1.11 21.41 8.26
C ASN A 63 -2.13 20.39 7.71
N ASN A 64 -2.93 19.74 8.57
CA ASN A 64 -3.96 18.75 8.20
C ASN A 64 -3.41 17.45 7.57
N VAL A 65 -2.10 17.21 7.64
CA VAL A 65 -1.47 15.98 7.15
C VAL A 65 -1.20 15.04 8.33
N LYS A 66 -1.62 13.79 8.21
CA LYS A 66 -1.39 12.75 9.22
C LYS A 66 -0.04 12.06 8.98
N THR A 67 0.62 11.60 10.03
CA THR A 67 1.84 10.78 9.90
C THR A 67 1.65 9.45 10.61
N VAL A 68 1.97 8.36 9.92
CA VAL A 68 2.05 7.00 10.48
C VAL A 68 3.49 6.55 10.42
N ASN A 69 4.01 6.02 11.52
CA ASN A 69 5.35 5.45 11.57
C ASN A 69 5.24 3.93 11.52
N LEU A 70 5.88 3.29 10.55
CA LEU A 70 5.99 1.84 10.43
C LEU A 70 7.42 1.42 10.75
N ASN A 71 7.57 0.44 11.64
CA ASN A 71 8.85 -0.18 11.95
C ASN A 71 8.92 -1.55 11.29
N MET A 72 8.93 -1.57 9.96
CA MET A 72 8.94 -2.80 9.16
C MET A 72 10.04 -2.77 8.10
N PHE A 73 10.46 -3.95 7.65
CA PHE A 73 11.40 -4.11 6.56
C PHE A 73 10.71 -3.85 5.21
N LEU A 74 11.32 -3.03 4.34
CA LEU A 74 10.81 -2.77 3.00
C LEU A 74 11.83 -3.12 1.92
N PRO A 75 11.48 -3.99 0.96
CA PRO A 75 12.33 -4.24 -0.20
C PRO A 75 12.74 -2.95 -0.93
N ASN A 76 14.00 -2.82 -1.33
CA ASN A 76 14.54 -1.62 -1.98
C ASN A 76 13.97 -1.33 -3.38
N ASN A 77 13.44 -2.37 -4.02
CA ASN A 77 12.77 -2.32 -5.31
C ASN A 77 11.28 -1.94 -5.21
N LEU A 78 10.72 -1.80 -4.00
CA LEU A 78 9.35 -1.31 -3.82
C LEU A 78 9.31 0.21 -4.00
N LYS A 79 9.01 0.66 -5.23
CA LYS A 79 8.91 2.08 -5.58
C LYS A 79 7.48 2.61 -5.63
N SER A 80 6.50 1.74 -5.91
CA SER A 80 5.10 2.11 -6.07
C SER A 80 4.20 0.93 -5.68
N LEU A 81 2.91 1.22 -5.45
CA LEU A 81 1.89 0.22 -5.12
C LEU A 81 1.45 -0.62 -6.35
N SER A 82 1.85 -0.22 -7.55
CA SER A 82 1.60 -0.95 -8.80
C SER A 82 2.73 -1.91 -9.12
N ILE A 83 2.51 -3.21 -8.90
CA ILE A 83 3.53 -4.25 -9.08
C ILE A 83 2.99 -5.32 -10.03
N SER A 84 3.71 -5.58 -11.12
CA SER A 84 3.47 -6.78 -11.94
C SER A 84 4.18 -7.98 -11.32
N LEU A 85 3.42 -9.02 -10.97
CA LEU A 85 3.93 -10.21 -10.28
C LEU A 85 4.76 -11.15 -11.19
N GLU A 86 4.54 -11.10 -12.50
CA GLU A 86 5.10 -12.04 -13.47
C GLU A 86 6.64 -12.05 -13.52
N ASN A 87 7.28 -10.92 -13.21
CA ASN A 87 8.73 -10.74 -13.33
C ASN A 87 9.46 -10.57 -11.99
N LEU A 88 8.79 -10.86 -10.87
CA LEU A 88 9.38 -10.74 -9.54
C LEU A 88 10.07 -12.04 -9.12
N ASP A 89 11.15 -11.92 -8.35
CA ASP A 89 11.76 -13.08 -7.69
C ASP A 89 10.89 -13.54 -6.50
N ASN A 90 11.00 -14.83 -6.16
CA ASN A 90 10.18 -15.43 -5.10
C ASN A 90 10.43 -14.75 -3.74
N LEU A 91 11.66 -14.31 -3.47
CA LEU A 91 12.01 -13.64 -2.22
C LEU A 91 11.27 -12.31 -2.07
N PHE A 92 11.16 -11.53 -3.14
CA PHE A 92 10.40 -10.29 -3.18
C PHE A 92 8.91 -10.55 -2.96
N ILE A 93 8.36 -11.60 -3.59
CA ILE A 93 6.95 -11.98 -3.40
C ILE A 93 6.69 -12.38 -1.93
N PHE A 94 7.58 -13.18 -1.32
CA PHE A 94 7.47 -13.51 0.11
C PHE A 94 7.56 -12.27 1.01
N ASN A 95 8.48 -11.35 0.73
CA ASN A 95 8.58 -10.10 1.50
C ASN A 95 7.33 -9.23 1.34
N LEU A 96 6.77 -9.16 0.13
CA LEU A 96 5.52 -8.45 -0.14
C LEU A 96 4.35 -9.08 0.61
N MET A 97 4.29 -10.41 0.68
CA MET A 97 3.28 -11.14 1.45
C MET A 97 3.41 -10.88 2.94
N LEU A 98 4.63 -10.84 3.50
CA LEU A 98 4.85 -10.48 4.90
C LEU A 98 4.32 -9.08 5.21
N ILE A 99 4.61 -8.09 4.34
CA ILE A 99 4.08 -6.73 4.47
C ILE A 99 2.54 -6.72 4.38
N ALA A 100 1.97 -7.45 3.43
CA ALA A 100 0.52 -7.54 3.25
C ALA A 100 -0.17 -8.11 4.49
N CYS A 101 0.40 -9.15 5.10
CA CYS A 101 -0.07 -9.73 6.35
C CYS A 101 0.08 -8.76 7.53
N GLU A 102 1.24 -8.13 7.69
CA GLU A 102 1.52 -7.20 8.80
C GLU A 102 0.59 -5.98 8.76
N LEU A 103 0.34 -5.44 7.57
CA LEU A 103 -0.56 -4.32 7.34
C LEU A 103 -2.00 -4.74 7.09
N LEU A 104 -2.35 -6.02 7.23
CA LEU A 104 -3.71 -6.54 7.08
C LEU A 104 -4.39 -6.14 5.76
N PHE A 105 -3.66 -6.25 4.65
CA PHE A 105 -4.20 -6.18 3.28
C PHE A 105 -4.70 -7.55 2.85
N GLU A 106 -5.92 -7.91 3.24
CA GLU A 106 -6.52 -9.24 3.04
C GLU A 106 -6.57 -9.64 1.55
N GLU A 107 -7.16 -8.79 0.70
CA GLU A 107 -7.26 -9.04 -0.75
C GLU A 107 -5.87 -9.27 -1.40
N LEU A 108 -4.87 -8.48 -1.00
CA LEU A 108 -3.51 -8.63 -1.52
C LEU A 108 -2.86 -9.92 -1.03
N THR A 109 -3.08 -10.29 0.22
CA THR A 109 -2.56 -11.53 0.81
C THR A 109 -3.11 -12.74 0.07
N GLU A 110 -4.43 -12.78 -0.15
CA GLU A 110 -5.10 -13.85 -0.91
C GLU A 110 -4.58 -13.92 -2.35
N CYS A 111 -4.41 -12.77 -3.02
CA CYS A 111 -3.85 -12.73 -4.37
C CYS A 111 -2.41 -13.28 -4.43
N LEU A 112 -1.55 -12.91 -3.48
CA LEU A 112 -0.16 -13.37 -3.44
C LEU A 112 -0.06 -14.86 -3.10
N GLU A 113 -0.88 -15.35 -2.17
CA GLU A 113 -0.95 -16.77 -1.83
C GLU A 113 -1.41 -17.61 -3.03
N ALA A 114 -2.50 -17.20 -3.69
CA ALA A 114 -2.99 -17.87 -4.89
C ALA A 114 -1.91 -17.90 -5.99
N PHE A 115 -1.23 -16.77 -6.24
CA PHE A 115 -0.16 -16.69 -7.22
C PHE A 115 1.01 -17.64 -6.89
N LEU A 116 1.42 -17.74 -5.62
CA LEU A 116 2.48 -18.63 -5.18
C LEU A 116 2.12 -20.13 -5.26
N ILE A 117 0.83 -20.48 -5.17
CA ILE A 117 0.36 -21.87 -5.23
C ILE A 117 0.07 -22.31 -6.67
N ILE A 118 -0.47 -21.42 -7.50
CA ILE A 118 -1.01 -21.75 -8.82
C ILE A 118 0.03 -21.50 -9.92
N ASP A 119 0.73 -20.36 -9.87
CA ASP A 119 1.56 -19.87 -10.97
C ASP A 119 3.07 -20.08 -10.75
N ARG A 120 3.47 -20.66 -9.62
CA ARG A 120 4.86 -20.95 -9.24
C ARG A 120 5.05 -22.40 -8.79
#